data_AF-A0A8T3VGU4-F1
#
_entry.id   AF-A0A8T3VGU4-F1
#
_cell.length_a   1.000
_cell.length_b   1.000
_cell.length_c   1.000
_cell.angle_alpha   90.00
_cell.angle_beta   90.00
_cell.angle_gamma   90.00
#
_symmetry.space_group_name_H-M   'P 1'
#
loop_
_entity.id
_entity.type
_entity.pdbx_description
1 polymer ?
#
loop_
_entity_poly.entity_id
_entity_poly.type
_entity_poly.pdbx_seq_one_letter_code
_entity_poly.pdbx_strand_id
1 'polypeptide(L)'
;MQIFKQPTFNEVINYINHLKKEIKYYPKHLSEYLNKNFFPEYRKYLRFLENDYINHLEPTNNKLENYNGNTMPRYEKKSYRTMKGLWSALMHKKDGWIKRRKQDLTN
;
A
#
# COMPACT_ATOMS: atom_id res chain seq x y z
N MET A 1 9.07 16.51 4.09
CA MET A 1 9.54 15.43 3.19
C MET A 1 8.89 15.63 1.84
N GLN A 2 9.64 16.04 0.82
CA GLN A 2 9.10 16.45 -0.51
C GLN A 2 8.53 15.29 -1.33
N ILE A 3 8.97 14.06 -1.07
CA ILE A 3 8.50 12.83 -1.75
C ILE A 3 6.97 12.75 -1.83
N PHE A 4 6.25 13.15 -0.78
CA PHE A 4 4.80 12.98 -0.70
C PHE A 4 3.99 14.17 -1.22
N LYS A 5 4.64 15.20 -1.78
CA LYS A 5 3.99 16.42 -2.30
C LYS A 5 3.65 16.35 -3.81
N GLN A 6 3.41 15.15 -4.33
CA GLN A 6 3.16 14.86 -5.76
C GLN A 6 4.28 15.29 -6.74
N PRO A 7 5.53 14.82 -6.58
CA PRO A 7 6.53 15.04 -7.59
C PRO A 7 6.31 14.07 -8.77
N THR A 8 6.72 14.46 -9.96
CA THR A 8 6.86 13.55 -11.11
C THR A 8 7.81 12.39 -10.76
N PHE A 9 7.67 11.27 -11.45
CA PHE A 9 8.56 10.10 -11.28
C PHE A 9 10.05 10.50 -11.23
N ASN A 10 10.47 11.39 -12.14
CA ASN A 10 11.84 11.88 -12.24
C ASN A 10 12.28 12.68 -11.00
N GLU A 11 11.42 13.55 -10.48
CA GLU A 11 11.70 14.32 -9.27
C GLU A 11 11.84 13.41 -8.04
N VAL A 12 11.00 12.38 -7.92
CA VAL A 12 11.10 11.39 -6.84
C VAL A 12 12.40 10.59 -6.93
N ILE A 13 12.78 10.12 -8.12
CA ILE A 13 14.05 9.41 -8.33
C ILE A 13 15.24 10.29 -7.93
N ASN A 14 15.25 11.54 -8.39
CA ASN A 14 16.31 12.50 -8.07
C ASN A 14 16.42 12.74 -6.56
N TYR A 15 15.28 12.92 -5.89
CA TYR A 15 15.23 13.09 -4.46
C TYR A 15 15.72 11.84 -3.70
N ILE A 16 15.33 10.63 -4.13
CA ILE A 16 15.80 9.38 -3.50
C ILE A 16 17.30 9.20 -3.68
N ASN A 17 17.84 9.53 -4.85
CA ASN A 17 19.28 9.51 -5.10
C ASN A 17 20.03 10.50 -4.21
N HIS A 18 19.47 11.70 -4.01
CA HIS A 18 20.01 12.67 -3.06
C HIS A 18 19.95 12.12 -1.63
N LEU A 19 18.82 11.56 -1.22
CA LEU A 19 18.62 11.01 0.12
C LEU A 19 19.60 9.86 0.43
N LYS A 20 19.90 9.00 -0.54
CA LYS A 20 20.94 7.96 -0.41
C LYS A 20 22.35 8.53 -0.17
N LYS A 21 22.68 9.69 -0.76
CA LYS A 21 23.98 10.35 -0.57
C LYS A 21 24.08 11.03 0.79
N GLU A 22 23.00 11.64 1.23
CA GLU A 22 22.93 12.40 2.49
C GLU A 22 22.70 11.53 3.74
N ILE A 23 22.25 10.28 3.57
CA ILE A 23 21.88 9.41 4.70
C ILE A 23 23.01 9.15 5.71
N LYS A 24 24.27 9.28 5.28
CA LYS A 24 25.45 9.19 6.16
C LYS A 24 25.54 10.30 7.19
N TYR A 25 24.87 11.43 6.94
CA TYR A 25 24.81 12.58 7.87
C TYR A 25 23.59 12.53 8.79
N TYR A 26 22.71 11.53 8.63
CA TYR A 26 21.50 11.42 9.42
C TYR A 26 21.80 10.74 10.77
N PRO A 27 20.97 11.00 11.80
CA PRO A 27 21.03 10.23 13.03
C PRO A 27 21.01 8.72 12.74
N LYS A 28 21.85 7.96 13.44
CA LYS A 28 22.05 6.52 13.21
C LYS A 28 20.74 5.74 13.13
N HIS A 29 19.81 5.98 14.07
CA HIS A 29 18.50 5.32 14.10
C HIS A 29 17.68 5.56 12.83
N LEU A 30 17.73 6.77 12.27
CA LEU A 30 16.99 7.15 11.07
C LEU A 30 17.63 6.53 9.82
N SER A 31 18.96 6.55 9.76
CA SER A 31 19.71 5.88 8.69
C SER A 31 19.43 4.38 8.65
N GLU A 32 19.49 3.71 9.81
CA GLU A 32 19.16 2.29 9.95
C GLU A 32 17.72 1.98 9.54
N TYR A 33 16.76 2.81 9.98
CA TYR A 33 15.36 2.65 9.61
C TYR A 33 15.16 2.76 8.09
N LEU A 34 15.74 3.79 7.46
CA LEU A 34 15.58 4.03 6.03
C LEU A 34 16.24 2.91 5.20
N ASN A 35 17.42 2.44 5.60
CA ASN A 35 18.10 1.34 4.93
C ASN A 35 17.36 0.01 5.07
N LYS A 36 16.79 -0.27 6.24
CA LYS A 36 16.10 -1.54 6.50
C LYS A 36 14.68 -1.58 5.96
N ASN A 37 13.95 -0.47 6.03
CA ASN A 37 12.50 -0.46 5.79
C ASN A 37 12.10 0.34 4.54
N PHE A 38 12.75 1.47 4.26
CA PHE A 38 12.32 2.36 3.18
C PHE A 38 12.95 2.01 1.83
N PHE A 39 14.28 1.90 1.74
CA PHE A 39 14.97 1.63 0.47
C PHE A 39 14.72 0.26 -0.17
N PRO A 40 14.34 -0.80 0.56
CA PRO A 40 13.89 -2.04 -0.07
C PRO A 40 12.52 -1.89 -0.75
N GLU A 41 11.68 -0.98 -0.23
CA GLU A 41 10.24 -0.95 -0.53
C GLU A 41 9.81 0.25 -1.40
N TYR A 42 10.60 1.33 -1.47
CA TYR A 42 10.22 2.56 -2.19
C TYR A 42 9.90 2.37 -3.68
N ARG A 43 10.39 1.29 -4.31
CA ARG A 43 10.02 0.96 -5.71
C ARG A 43 8.53 0.72 -5.86
N LYS A 44 7.85 0.23 -4.82
CA LYS A 44 6.38 0.12 -4.80
C LYS A 44 5.74 1.50 -4.93
N TYR A 45 6.29 2.51 -4.25
CA TYR A 45 5.84 3.89 -4.36
C TYR A 45 6.08 4.47 -5.76
N LEU A 46 7.22 4.16 -6.39
CA LEU A 46 7.50 4.60 -7.76
C LEU A 46 6.49 4.06 -8.79
N ARG A 47 5.99 2.83 -8.62
CA ARG A 47 4.94 2.29 -9.50
C ARG A 47 3.64 3.09 -9.45
N PHE A 48 3.30 3.69 -8.32
CA PHE A 48 2.16 4.61 -8.24
C PHE A 48 2.38 5.91 -9.02
N LEU A 49 3.65 6.23 -9.32
CA LEU A 49 4.06 7.41 -10.09
C LEU A 49 4.30 7.10 -11.57
N GLU A 50 4.06 5.86 -12.02
CA GLU A 50 4.07 5.54 -13.45
C GLU A 50 2.74 5.97 -14.08
N ASN A 51 2.75 6.39 -15.35
CA ASN A 51 1.63 7.04 -16.05
C ASN A 51 0.31 6.24 -15.97
N ASP A 52 0.41 4.90 -15.88
CA ASP A 52 -0.74 3.99 -15.79
C ASP A 52 -1.50 4.10 -14.45
N TYR A 53 -0.94 4.76 -13.43
CA TYR A 53 -1.52 4.80 -12.07
C TYR A 53 -1.66 6.22 -11.49
N ILE A 54 -0.86 7.19 -11.97
CA ILE A 54 -0.80 8.58 -11.47
C ILE A 54 -2.18 9.27 -11.44
N ASN A 55 -3.06 8.94 -12.37
CA ASN A 55 -4.39 9.57 -12.49
C ASN A 55 -5.53 8.66 -12.04
N HIS A 56 -5.24 7.42 -11.63
CA HIS A 56 -6.26 6.43 -11.28
C HIS A 56 -6.37 6.16 -9.78
N LEU A 57 -5.36 6.52 -8.98
CA LEU A 57 -5.34 6.28 -7.55
C LEU A 57 -5.06 7.56 -6.78
N GLU A 58 -5.95 7.92 -5.86
CA GLU A 58 -5.70 9.06 -4.98
C GLU A 58 -4.57 8.75 -4.00
N PRO A 59 -3.65 9.70 -3.75
CA PRO A 59 -2.53 9.52 -2.83
C PRO A 59 -2.97 9.44 -1.36
N THR A 60 -4.24 9.72 -1.07
CA THR A 60 -4.82 9.60 0.27
C THR A 60 -5.75 8.40 0.33
N ASN A 61 -5.71 7.69 1.44
CA ASN A 61 -6.68 6.63 1.71
C ASN A 61 -8.02 7.19 2.22
N ASN A 62 -8.21 8.50 2.33
CA ASN A 62 -9.39 9.13 2.92
C ASN A 62 -10.69 8.64 2.28
N LYS A 63 -10.78 8.56 0.95
CA LYS A 63 -11.99 8.06 0.28
C LYS A 63 -12.25 6.58 0.58
N LEU A 64 -11.20 5.77 0.64
CA LEU A 64 -11.29 4.36 1.00
C LEU A 64 -11.69 4.18 2.47
N GLU A 65 -11.12 4.96 3.38
CA GLU A 65 -11.45 4.97 4.80
C GLU A 65 -12.87 5.48 5.03
N ASN A 66 -13.32 6.51 4.32
CA ASN A 66 -14.69 7.01 4.41
C ASN A 66 -15.69 5.99 3.85
N TYR A 67 -15.38 5.39 2.70
CA TYR A 67 -16.20 4.32 2.14
C TYR A 67 -16.29 3.17 3.13
N ASN A 68 -15.16 2.59 3.55
CA ASN A 68 -15.16 1.51 4.52
C ASN A 68 -15.87 1.93 5.83
N GLY A 69 -15.62 3.15 6.31
CA GLY A 69 -16.21 3.73 7.51
C GLY A 69 -17.73 3.88 7.45
N ASN A 70 -18.30 4.20 6.29
CA ASN A 70 -19.73 4.47 6.13
C ASN A 70 -20.51 3.29 5.55
N THR A 71 -19.95 2.57 4.57
CA THR A 71 -20.68 1.53 3.82
C THR A 71 -20.45 0.12 4.36
N MET A 72 -19.28 -0.18 4.95
CA MET A 72 -19.02 -1.55 5.43
C MET A 72 -19.87 -1.86 6.69
N PRO A 73 -20.58 -3.00 6.73
CA PRO A 73 -21.35 -3.41 7.89
C PRO A 73 -20.49 -3.55 9.15
N ARG A 74 -21.06 -3.22 10.32
CA ARG A 74 -20.33 -3.19 11.60
C ARG A 74 -19.73 -4.56 11.98
N TYR A 75 -20.40 -5.66 11.62
CA TYR A 75 -19.91 -7.01 11.91
C TYR A 75 -18.66 -7.36 11.08
N GLU A 76 -18.61 -6.92 9.81
CA GLU A 76 -17.42 -7.09 8.96
C GLU A 76 -16.26 -6.25 9.46
N LYS A 77 -16.51 -4.99 9.83
CA LYS A 77 -15.46 -4.16 10.47
C LYS A 77 -14.84 -4.85 11.68
N LYS A 78 -15.67 -5.50 12.51
CA LYS A 78 -15.20 -6.25 13.69
C LYS A 78 -14.36 -7.47 13.33
N SER A 79 -14.66 -8.18 12.24
CA SER A 79 -13.86 -9.33 11.84
C SER A 79 -12.43 -8.91 11.44
N TYR A 80 -12.26 -7.76 10.80
CA TYR A 80 -10.93 -7.25 10.44
C TYR A 80 -10.13 -6.63 11.60
N ARG A 81 -10.71 -6.44 12.79
CA ARG A 81 -10.02 -5.80 13.94
C ARG A 81 -8.93 -6.65 14.59
N THR A 82 -8.96 -7.96 14.42
CA THR A 82 -7.98 -8.88 15.01
C THR A 82 -7.29 -9.65 13.91
N MET A 83 -6.01 -10.01 14.10
CA MET A 83 -5.27 -10.81 13.11
C MET A 83 -5.98 -12.14 12.81
N LYS A 84 -6.54 -12.79 13.83
CA LYS A 84 -7.31 -14.03 13.66
C LYS A 84 -8.55 -13.80 12.79
N GLY A 85 -9.33 -12.76 13.07
CA GLY A 85 -10.54 -12.46 12.30
C GLY A 85 -10.24 -12.00 10.86
N LEU A 86 -9.16 -11.24 10.65
CA LEU A 86 -8.68 -10.86 9.32
C LEU A 86 -8.29 -12.11 8.51
N TRP A 87 -7.51 -13.02 9.09
CA TRP A 87 -7.13 -14.27 8.45
C TRP A 87 -8.34 -15.13 8.09
N SER A 88 -9.29 -15.30 9.02
CA SER A 88 -10.53 -16.03 8.75
C SER A 88 -11.33 -15.40 7.61
N ALA A 89 -11.48 -14.07 7.59
CA ALA A 89 -12.18 -13.37 6.52
C ALA A 89 -11.49 -13.53 5.15
N LEU A 90 -10.16 -13.47 5.10
CA LEU A 90 -9.38 -13.70 3.88
C LEU A 90 -9.53 -15.14 3.37
N MET A 91 -9.46 -16.13 4.26
CA MET A 91 -9.65 -17.54 3.88
C MET A 91 -11.05 -17.80 3.33
N HIS A 92 -12.10 -17.27 3.96
CA HIS A 92 -13.46 -17.39 3.44
C HIS A 92 -13.63 -16.75 2.06
N LYS A 93 -13.02 -15.59 1.81
CA LYS A 93 -13.02 -14.95 0.48
C LYS A 93 -12.28 -15.80 -0.55
N LYS A 94 -11.12 -16.35 -0.19
CA LYS A 94 -10.34 -17.27 -1.03
C LYS A 94 -11.17 -18.50 -1.42
N ASP A 95 -11.80 -19.14 -0.44
CA ASP A 95 -12.56 -20.38 -0.67
C ASP A 95 -13.80 -20.12 -1.53
N GLY A 96 -14.50 -19.00 -1.29
CA GLY A 96 -15.60 -18.57 -2.15
C GLY A 96 -15.17 -18.30 -3.58
N TRP A 97 -13.99 -17.68 -3.79
CA TRP A 97 -13.45 -17.45 -5.13
C TRP A 97 -13.10 -18.75 -5.84
N ILE A 98 -12.43 -19.69 -5.17
CA ILE A 98 -12.12 -21.03 -5.71
C ILE A 98 -13.41 -21.76 -6.10
N LYS A 99 -14.44 -21.71 -5.25
CA LYS A 99 -15.73 -22.39 -5.51
C LYS A 99 -16.42 -21.83 -6.75
N ARG A 100 -16.48 -20.50 -6.91
CA ARG A 100 -17.05 -19.85 -8.11
C ARG A 100 -16.28 -20.23 -9.37
N ARG A 101 -14.95 -20.18 -9.33
CA ARG A 101 -14.10 -20.59 -10.47
C ARG A 101 -14.29 -22.05 -10.87
N LYS A 102 -14.52 -22.95 -9.90
CA LYS A 102 -14.87 -24.34 -10.21
C LYS A 102 -16.22 -24.43 -10.91
N GLN A 103 -17.23 -23.72 -10.45
CA GLN A 103 -18.56 -23.68 -11.10
C GLN A 103 -18.47 -23.15 -12.53
N ASP A 104 -17.70 -22.08 -12.76
CA ASP A 104 -17.49 -21.49 -14.09
C ASP A 104 -16.73 -22.42 -15.06
N LEU A 105 -15.97 -23.39 -14.54
CA LEU A 105 -15.21 -24.38 -15.33
C LEU A 105 -15.98 -25.68 -15.56
N THR A 106 -17.04 -25.93 -14.77
CA THR A 106 -17.88 -27.14 -14.86
C THR A 106 -19.22 -26.89 -15.54
N ASN A 107 -19.57 -25.63 -15.79
CA ASN A 107 -20.67 -25.20 -16.64
C ASN A 107 -20.14 -24.79 -18.01
#